data_AF-A0A6L2PPK0-F1
#
_entry.id   AF-A0A6L2PPK0-F1
#
_cell.length_a   1.000
_cell.length_b   1.000
_cell.length_c   1.000
_cell.angle_alpha   90.00
_cell.angle_beta   90.00
_cell.angle_gamma   90.00
#
_symmetry.space_group_name_H-M   'P 1'
#
loop_
_entity.id
_entity.type
_entity.pdbx_description
1 polymer ?
#
loop_
_entity_poly.entity_id
_entity_poly.type
_entity_poly.pdbx_seq_one_letter_code
_entity_poly.pdbx_strand_id
1 'polypeptide(L)' 'MMPDLEVKLEKELHKDVCVVACRFPLPTWPPAVTLGTGMDTVWVYRNPWRISNSCV' A
#
# COMPACT_ATOMS: atom_id res chain seq x y z
N MET A 1 4.06 12.84 -9.70
CA MET A 1 2.64 12.94 -9.27
C MET A 1 1.95 11.63 -8.84
N MET A 2 2.46 10.42 -9.09
CA MET A 2 2.15 9.22 -8.29
C MET A 2 3.38 8.67 -7.54
N PRO A 3 4.61 8.78 -8.11
CA PRO A 3 5.83 8.42 -7.38
C PRO A 3 6.06 9.27 -6.12
N ASP A 4 5.73 10.57 -6.17
CA ASP A 4 5.87 11.46 -5.01
C ASP A 4 4.93 11.05 -3.85
N LEU A 5 3.75 10.50 -4.20
CA LEU A 5 2.82 9.97 -3.22
C LEU A 5 3.39 8.71 -2.57
N GLU A 6 3.96 7.79 -3.34
CA GLU A 6 4.64 6.60 -2.80
C GLU A 6 5.76 6.98 -1.83
N VAL A 7 6.61 7.95 -2.20
CA VAL A 7 7.70 8.43 -1.34
C VAL A 7 7.17 9.05 -0.05
N LYS A 8 6.06 9.80 -0.13
CA LYS A 8 5.43 10.39 1.06
C LYS A 8 4.83 9.30 1.97
N LEU A 9 4.14 8.32 1.37
CA LEU A 9 3.58 7.18 2.10
C LEU A 9 4.68 6.38 2.80
N GLU A 10 5.80 6.11 2.14
CA GLU A 10 6.93 5.38 2.74
C GLU A 10 7.56 6.13 3.93
N LYS A 11 7.62 7.46 3.86
CA LYS A 11 8.17 8.29 4.94
C LYS A 11 7.22 8.46 6.12
N GLU A 12 5.91 8.52 5.87
CA GLU A 12 4.91 8.93 6.88
C GLU A 12 4.12 7.75 7.47
N LEU A 13 4.00 6.60 6.78
CA LEU A 13 3.20 5.48 7.29
C LEU A 13 3.88 4.72 8.44
N HIS A 14 3.08 4.42 9.45
CA HIS A 14 3.44 3.54 10.55
C HIS A 14 3.42 2.05 10.15
N LYS A 15 4.02 1.22 11.02
CA LYS A 15 4.27 -0.21 10.79
C LYS A 15 3.00 -1.03 10.51
N ASP A 16 1.88 -0.67 11.14
CA ASP A 16 0.62 -1.42 11.11
C ASP A 16 -0.48 -0.78 10.25
N VAL A 17 -0.09 0.04 9.26
CA VAL A 17 -1.06 0.72 8.40
C VAL A 17 -1.27 -0.05 7.09
N CYS A 18 -2.53 -0.09 6.65
CA CYS A 18 -2.92 -0.59 5.33
C CYS A 18 -3.33 0.58 4.43
N VAL A 19 -2.84 0.60 3.19
CA VAL A 19 -3.25 1.59 2.18
C VAL A 19 -4.22 0.91 1.22
N VAL A 20 -5.34 1.56 0.93
CA VAL A 20 -6.34 1.05 -0.02
C VAL A 20 -6.50 2.03 -1.17
N ALA A 21 -6.37 1.54 -2.41
CA ALA A 21 -6.57 2.32 -3.63
C ALA A 21 -7.65 1.68 -4.49
N CYS A 22 -8.64 2.44 -4.97
CA CYS A 22 -9.86 1.89 -5.59
C CYS A 22 -9.96 2.09 -7.11
N ARG A 23 -8.94 2.68 -7.75
CA ARG A 23 -8.94 2.97 -9.20
C ARG A 23 -7.57 2.98 -9.84
N PHE A 24 -6.58 3.52 -9.13
CA PHE A 24 -5.21 3.60 -9.60
C PHE A 24 -4.31 2.82 -8.66
N PRO A 25 -3.66 1.74 -9.15
CA PRO A 25 -2.67 1.06 -8.35
C PRO A 25 -1.44 1.96 -8.17
N LEU A 26 -0.76 1.80 -7.04
CA LEU A 26 0.58 2.30 -6.85
C LEU A 26 1.53 1.55 -7.81
N PRO A 27 2.36 2.27 -8.60
CA PRO A 27 3.19 1.66 -9.64
C PRO A 27 4.30 0.74 -9.09
N THR A 28 4.85 1.04 -7.92
CA THR A 28 6.02 0.33 -7.36
C THR A 28 5.64 -0.64 -6.24
N TRP A 29 4.55 -0.36 -5.52
CA TRP A 29 4.16 -1.17 -4.37
C TRP A 29 3.43 -2.45 -4.80
N PRO A 30 3.81 -3.63 -4.29
CA PRO A 30 3.09 -4.86 -4.56
C PRO A 30 1.79 -4.93 -3.72
N PRO A 31 0.61 -5.12 -4.33
CA PRO A 31 -0.63 -5.26 -3.58
C PRO A 31 -0.66 -6.59 -2.82
N ALA A 32 -1.04 -6.53 -1.55
CA ALA A 32 -1.27 -7.71 -0.72
C ALA A 32 -2.58 -8.40 -1.08
N VAL A 33 -3.61 -7.61 -1.43
CA VAL A 33 -4.91 -8.11 -1.86
C VAL A 33 -5.41 -7.24 -3.00
N THR A 34 -5.98 -7.86 -4.03
CA THR A 34 -6.69 -7.17 -5.11
C THR A 34 -8.13 -7.68 -5.13
N LEU A 35 -9.11 -6.79 -5.08
CA LEU A 35 -10.54 -7.10 -5.05
C LEU A 35 -11.27 -6.37 -6.18
N GLY A 36 -12.28 -7.00 -6.76
CA GLY A 36 -13.07 -6.41 -7.85
C GLY A 36 -12.54 -6.74 -9.25
N THR A 37 -13.24 -6.25 -10.27
CA THR A 37 -12.96 -6.53 -11.68
C THR A 37 -13.12 -5.25 -12.51
N GLY A 38 -12.15 -4.94 -13.37
CA GLY A 38 -12.22 -3.79 -14.26
C GLY A 38 -11.90 -2.47 -13.57
N MET A 39 -12.75 -1.45 -13.75
CA MET A 39 -12.49 -0.09 -13.24
C MET A 39 -12.66 0.06 -11.72
N ASP A 40 -13.42 -0.84 -11.10
CA ASP A 40 -13.67 -0.86 -9.65
C ASP A 40 -12.71 -1.82 -8.93
N THR A 41 -11.53 -2.04 -9.51
CA THR A 41 -10.49 -2.84 -8.88
C THR A 41 -9.91 -2.08 -7.70
N VAL A 42 -9.84 -2.74 -6.56
CA VAL A 42 -9.32 -2.23 -5.29
C VAL A 42 -8.04 -2.97 -4.96
N TRP A 43 -6.98 -2.22 -4.67
CA TRP A 43 -5.69 -2.75 -4.24
C TRP A 43 -5.44 -2.38 -2.79
N VAL A 44 -5.14 -3.38 -1.98
CA VAL A 44 -4.75 -3.23 -0.58
C VAL A 44 -3.24 -3.46 -0.49
N TYR A 45 -2.53 -2.47 0.01
CA TYR A 45 -1.09 -2.56 0.27
C TYR A 45 -0.84 -2.64 1.77
N ARG A 46 0.03 -3.57 2.16
CA ARG A 46 0.58 -3.66 3.51
C ARG A 46 2.04 -3.24 3.43
N ASN A 47 2.52 -2.43 4.36
CA ASN A 47 3.94 -2.08 4.40
C ASN A 47 4.76 -3.33 4.82
N PRO A 48 5.51 -3.99 3.90
CA PRO A 48 6.22 -5.22 4.24
C PRO A 48 7.50 -4.94 5.05
N TRP A 49 8.03 -3.72 4.98
CA TRP A 49 9.37 -3.37 5.48
C TRP A 49 9.44 -3.10 6.98
N ARG A 50 8.29 -3.08 7.67
CA ARG A 50 8.22 -2.75 9.10
C ARG A 50 7.65 -3.88 9.96
N ILE A 51 7.42 -5.07 9.42
CA ILE A 51 6.92 -6.25 10.17
C ILE A 51 7.97 -6.77 11.19
N SER A 52 9.21 -6.28 11.15
CA SER A 52 10.21 -6.53 12.19
C SER A 52 10.04 -5.62 13.42
N ASN A 53 9.84 -6.27 14.56
CA ASN A 53 9.93 -5.78 15.94
C ASN A 53 8.63 -5.27 16.59
N SER A 54 7.63 -6.14 16.73
CA SER A 54 6.80 -6.12 17.94
C SER A 54 6.18 -7.49 18.24
N CYS A 55 7.04 -8.48 18.46
CA CYS A 55 6.70 -9.66 19.27
C CYS A 55 7.87 -9.83 20.25
N VAL A 56 7.85 -9.04 21.32
CA VAL A 56 8.50 -9.39 22.60
C VAL A 56 7.37 -9.85 23.50
#